data_AF-A0A6A5R3S6-F1
#
_entry.id   AF-A0A6A5R3S6-F1
#
_cell.length_a   1.000
_cell.length_b   1.000
_cell.length_c   1.000
_cell.angle_alpha   90.00
_cell.angle_beta   90.00
_cell.angle_gamma   90.00
#
_symmetry.space_group_name_H-M   'P 1'
#
loop_
_entity.id
_entity.type
_entity.pdbx_description
1 polymer ?
#
loop_
_entity_poly.entity_id
_entity_poly.type
_entity_poly.pdbx_seq_one_letter_code
_entity_poly.pdbx_strand_id
1 'polypeptide(L)'
;MATTILQGSADWIPWYAAKRRYATIKGVWQYCDPDSATPSPPPVAEPSDEASADKWKIWEIKSKRQDQLTTLRKHFKVTDQQRRLELAAKYSDIQKKPKNQSTQAWLDEYSQITSQCAQESMPEMTETRAQWRFIHAVRDLGDEAWAQAQFLAMEQGESNALLPTPTLQDLISQYQRTVPTA
;
A
#
# COMPACT_ATOMS: atom_id res chain seq x y z
N MET A 1 19.59 37.75 6.17
CA MET A 1 19.26 36.32 5.91
C MET A 1 19.12 35.65 7.27
N ALA A 2 17.90 35.27 7.66
CA ALA A 2 17.65 34.68 8.97
C ALA A 2 18.06 33.20 8.98
N THR A 3 19.04 32.85 9.83
CA THR A 3 19.48 31.48 10.05
C THR A 3 18.52 30.83 11.04
N THR A 4 17.56 30.04 10.56
CA THR A 4 16.68 29.25 11.43
C THR A 4 17.50 28.15 12.10
N ILE A 5 17.71 28.28 13.41
CA ILE A 5 18.34 27.25 14.25
C ILE A 5 17.23 26.23 14.59
N LEU A 6 17.45 24.97 14.23
CA LEU A 6 16.50 23.88 14.50
C LEU A 6 16.61 23.46 15.96
N GLN A 7 15.75 23.99 16.84
CA GLN A 7 15.73 23.61 18.26
C GLN A 7 14.53 22.72 18.63
N GLY A 8 13.44 22.76 17.85
CA GLY A 8 12.27 21.90 18.06
C GLY A 8 11.51 21.57 16.78
N SER A 9 10.50 20.69 16.88
CA SER A 9 9.67 20.26 15.74
C SER A 9 8.94 21.43 15.04
N ALA A 10 8.63 22.49 15.77
CA ALA A 10 8.02 23.71 15.24
C ALA A 10 8.92 24.46 14.25
N ASP A 11 10.25 24.30 14.34
CA ASP A 11 11.21 24.97 13.46
C ASP A 11 11.37 24.29 12.09
N TRP A 12 10.83 23.06 11.95
CA TRP A 12 10.95 22.28 10.72
C TRP A 12 10.17 22.92 9.57
N ILE A 13 9.00 23.50 9.84
CA ILE A 13 8.16 24.15 8.83
C ILE A 13 8.88 25.39 8.23
N PRO A 14 9.34 26.37 9.03
CA PRO A 14 10.04 27.53 8.49
C PRO A 14 11.39 27.18 7.86
N TRP A 15 12.13 26.20 8.41
CA TRP A 15 13.37 25.72 7.82
C TRP A 15 13.14 25.04 6.46
N TYR A 16 12.15 24.15 6.38
CA TYR A 16 11.78 23.47 5.14
C TYR A 16 11.33 24.48 4.08
N ALA A 17 10.52 25.49 4.45
CA ALA A 17 10.11 26.56 3.55
C ALA A 17 11.31 27.39 3.04
N ALA A 18 12.29 27.68 3.90
CA ALA A 18 13.52 28.39 3.51
C ALA A 18 14.39 27.56 2.54
N LYS A 19 14.56 26.26 2.83
CA LYS A 19 15.30 25.34 1.94
C LYS A 19 14.59 25.14 0.61
N ARG A 20 13.27 25.01 0.62
CA ARG A 20 12.43 24.96 -0.58
C ARG A 20 12.62 26.19 -1.44
N ARG A 21 12.47 27.39 -0.87
CA ARG A 21 12.69 28.66 -1.61
C ARG A 21 14.08 28.73 -2.23
N TYR A 22 15.12 28.39 -1.47
CA TYR A 22 16.49 28.40 -1.97
C TYR A 22 16.68 27.43 -3.14
N ALA A 23 16.17 26.20 -3.01
CA ALA A 23 16.24 25.18 -4.04
C ALA A 23 15.41 25.52 -5.29
N THR A 24 14.27 26.20 -5.13
CA THR A 24 13.46 26.71 -6.25
C THR A 24 14.21 27.80 -7.01
N ILE A 25 14.82 28.75 -6.30
CA ILE A 25 15.63 29.83 -6.91
C ILE A 25 16.82 29.25 -7.69
N LYS A 26 17.43 28.18 -7.17
CA LYS A 26 18.55 27.49 -7.83
C LYS A 26 18.12 26.49 -8.92
N GLY A 27 16.81 26.35 -9.18
CA GLY A 27 16.28 25.42 -10.18
C GLY A 27 16.59 23.96 -9.88
N VAL A 28 16.77 23.60 -8.61
CA VAL A 28 17.07 22.23 -8.13
C VAL A 28 15.92 21.59 -7.35
N TRP A 29 14.85 22.34 -7.04
CA TRP A 29 13.74 21.83 -6.23
C TRP A 29 13.08 20.59 -6.82
N GLN A 30 12.98 20.50 -8.15
CA GLN A 30 12.43 19.31 -8.85
C GLN A 30 13.18 18.01 -8.54
N TYR A 31 14.43 18.10 -8.05
CA TYR A 31 15.25 16.97 -7.63
C TYR A 31 15.28 16.80 -6.10
N CYS A 32 14.62 17.67 -5.33
CA CYS A 32 14.64 17.65 -3.86
C CYS A 32 13.26 17.42 -3.25
N ASP A 33 12.22 17.45 -4.08
CA ASP A 33 10.84 17.41 -3.65
C ASP A 33 10.44 15.96 -3.28
N PRO A 34 10.15 15.66 -2.00
CA PRO A 34 9.74 14.33 -1.56
C PRO A 34 8.33 13.96 -2.08
N ASP A 35 7.50 14.96 -2.40
CA ASP A 35 6.11 14.78 -2.80
C ASP A 35 5.91 14.84 -4.33
N SER A 36 6.98 15.03 -5.11
CA SER A 36 6.83 15.11 -6.57
C SER A 36 6.34 13.76 -7.12
N ALA A 37 5.15 13.76 -7.70
CA ALA A 37 4.58 12.62 -8.42
C ALA A 37 5.35 12.26 -9.71
N THR A 38 6.35 13.05 -10.09
CA THR A 38 7.13 12.82 -11.32
C THR A 38 8.07 11.62 -11.14
N PRO A 39 7.85 10.50 -11.87
CA PRO A 39 8.55 9.23 -11.65
C PRO A 39 10.05 9.31 -11.95
N SER A 40 10.47 10.29 -12.76
CA SER A 40 11.86 10.68 -12.95
C SER A 40 11.94 12.20 -13.08
N PRO A 41 12.84 12.89 -12.35
CA PRO A 41 13.19 14.24 -12.72
C PRO A 41 13.79 14.24 -14.14
N PRO A 42 13.68 15.35 -14.90
CA PRO A 42 14.24 15.45 -16.24
C PRO A 42 15.75 15.13 -16.20
N PRO A 43 16.31 14.48 -17.23
CA PRO A 43 17.75 14.23 -17.29
C PRO A 43 18.50 15.56 -17.20
N VAL A 44 19.46 15.65 -16.28
CA VAL A 44 20.31 16.84 -16.14
C VAL A 44 21.15 16.96 -17.42
N ALA A 45 20.84 17.95 -18.27
CA ALA A 45 21.60 18.20 -19.49
C ALA A 45 23.07 18.49 -19.16
N GLU A 46 23.96 17.74 -19.80
CA GLU A 46 25.41 17.94 -19.70
C GLU A 46 25.77 19.35 -20.21
N PRO A 47 26.58 20.12 -19.45
CA PRO A 47 27.03 21.43 -19.90
C PRO A 47 27.99 21.29 -21.09
N SER A 48 27.95 22.26 -22.02
CA SER A 48 28.94 22.38 -23.10
C SER A 48 30.37 22.53 -22.55
N ASP A 49 31.38 22.06 -23.29
CA ASP A 49 32.79 22.13 -22.91
C ASP A 49 33.29 23.57 -22.64
N GLU A 50 32.64 24.58 -23.23
CA GLU A 50 32.92 26.01 -22.98
C GLU A 50 32.30 26.55 -21.67
N ALA A 51 31.61 25.71 -20.92
CA ALA A 51 30.94 26.12 -19.69
C ALA A 51 31.93 26.43 -18.56
N SER A 52 31.54 27.37 -17.69
CA SER A 52 32.31 27.70 -16.49
C SER A 52 32.44 26.52 -15.53
N ALA A 53 33.55 26.46 -14.79
CA ALA A 53 33.81 25.43 -13.78
C ALA A 53 32.69 25.32 -12.72
N ASP A 54 32.03 26.43 -12.39
CA ASP A 54 30.90 26.44 -11.47
C ASP A 54 29.67 25.71 -12.04
N LYS A 55 29.44 25.80 -13.36
CA LYS A 55 28.35 25.09 -14.04
C LYS A 55 28.58 23.58 -14.05
N TRP A 56 29.82 23.15 -14.24
CA TRP A 56 30.24 21.74 -14.11
C TRP A 56 30.05 21.20 -12.69
N LYS A 57 30.46 21.94 -11.65
CA LYS A 57 30.22 21.55 -10.25
C LYS A 57 28.73 21.42 -9.92
N ILE A 58 27.91 22.34 -10.42
CA ILE A 58 26.45 22.28 -10.23
C ILE A 58 25.84 21.07 -10.94
N TRP A 59 26.33 20.73 -12.14
CA TRP A 59 25.89 19.55 -12.88
C TRP A 59 26.24 18.27 -12.11
N GLU A 60 27.47 18.14 -11.63
CA GLU A 60 27.93 16.97 -10.87
C GLU A 60 27.09 16.74 -9.60
N ILE A 61 26.80 17.82 -8.86
CA ILE A 61 25.94 17.76 -7.66
C ILE A 61 24.51 17.33 -8.03
N LYS A 62 23.96 17.80 -9.15
CA LYS A 62 22.61 17.45 -9.61
C LYS A 62 22.55 15.98 -10.05
N SER A 63 23.49 15.53 -10.88
CA SER A 63 23.59 14.16 -11.38
C SER A 63 23.71 13.16 -10.23
N LYS A 64 24.65 13.38 -9.29
CA LYS A 64 24.84 12.51 -8.13
C LYS A 64 23.57 12.37 -7.27
N ARG A 65 22.82 13.46 -7.08
CA ARG A 65 21.54 13.41 -6.35
C ARG A 65 20.45 12.66 -7.12
N GLN A 66 20.41 12.79 -8.43
CA GLN A 66 19.47 12.03 -9.27
C GLN A 66 19.75 10.52 -9.18
N ASP A 67 21.01 10.10 -9.21
CA ASP A 67 21.40 8.69 -9.07
C ASP A 67 21.03 8.12 -7.69
N GLN A 68 21.25 8.90 -6.63
CA GLN A 68 20.82 8.51 -5.28
C GLN A 68 19.30 8.34 -5.21
N LEU A 69 18.53 9.30 -5.73
CA LEU A 69 17.06 9.23 -5.71
C LEU A 69 16.52 8.08 -6.55
N THR A 70 17.09 7.81 -7.72
CA THR A 70 16.67 6.67 -8.53
C THR A 70 16.98 5.35 -7.83
N THR A 71 18.13 5.23 -7.17
CA THR A 71 18.50 4.06 -6.37
C THR A 71 17.56 3.86 -5.19
N LEU A 72 17.29 4.91 -4.40
CA LEU A 72 16.34 4.84 -3.29
C LEU A 72 14.93 4.49 -3.77
N ARG A 73 14.46 5.08 -4.87
CA ARG A 73 13.14 4.74 -5.46
C ARG A 73 13.08 3.30 -5.92
N LYS A 74 14.14 2.78 -6.55
CA LYS A 74 14.22 1.35 -6.93
C LYS A 74 14.13 0.47 -5.68
N HIS A 75 14.92 0.76 -4.65
CA HIS A 75 14.85 0.03 -3.38
C HIS A 75 13.47 0.09 -2.75
N PHE A 76 12.85 1.27 -2.69
CA PHE A 76 11.50 1.43 -2.14
C PHE A 76 10.45 0.67 -2.94
N LYS A 77 10.53 0.67 -4.27
CA LYS A 77 9.67 -0.18 -5.13
C LYS A 77 9.88 -1.67 -4.86
N VAL A 78 11.12 -2.11 -4.66
CA VAL A 78 11.43 -3.51 -4.29
C VAL A 78 10.85 -3.84 -2.92
N THR A 79 10.98 -2.95 -1.94
CA THR A 79 10.37 -3.11 -0.62
C THR A 79 8.84 -3.14 -0.69
N ASP A 80 8.22 -2.28 -1.50
CA ASP A 80 6.78 -2.25 -1.71
C ASP A 80 6.29 -3.55 -2.37
N GLN A 81 6.98 -3.99 -3.42
CA GLN A 81 6.68 -5.27 -4.08
C GLN A 81 6.85 -6.45 -3.12
N GLN A 82 7.90 -6.46 -2.31
CA GLN A 82 8.11 -7.49 -1.28
C GLN A 82 6.97 -7.48 -0.26
N ARG A 83 6.54 -6.31 0.22
CA ARG A 83 5.41 -6.18 1.15
C ARG A 83 4.12 -6.74 0.55
N ARG A 84 3.86 -6.47 -0.73
CA ARG A 84 2.69 -7.00 -1.45
C ARG A 84 2.75 -8.52 -1.57
N LEU A 85 3.92 -9.08 -1.86
CA LEU A 85 4.11 -10.54 -1.90
C LEU A 85 3.92 -11.17 -0.52
N GLU A 86 4.43 -10.55 0.55
CA GLU A 86 4.23 -11.01 1.93
C GLU A 86 2.77 -10.96 2.34
N LEU A 87 2.03 -9.91 1.98
CA LEU A 87 0.59 -9.82 2.23
C LEU A 87 -0.19 -10.88 1.45
N ALA A 88 0.16 -11.14 0.19
CA ALA A 88 -0.47 -12.17 -0.63
C ALA A 88 -0.23 -13.57 -0.06
N ALA A 89 1.00 -13.85 0.39
CA ALA A 89 1.34 -15.09 1.07
C ALA A 89 0.52 -15.26 2.37
N LYS A 90 0.48 -14.24 3.22
CA LYS A 90 -0.35 -14.23 4.43
C LYS A 90 -1.83 -14.44 4.14
N TYR A 91 -2.35 -13.83 3.07
CA TYR A 91 -3.73 -14.03 2.65
C TYR A 91 -4.01 -15.46 2.16
N SER A 92 -3.08 -16.05 1.41
CA SER A 92 -3.17 -17.47 1.02
C SER A 92 -3.08 -18.41 2.22
N ASP A 93 -2.28 -18.08 3.22
CA ASP A 93 -2.12 -18.89 4.42
C ASP A 93 -3.39 -18.83 5.28
N ILE A 94 -3.97 -17.63 5.47
CA ILE A 94 -5.17 -17.49 6.29
C ILE A 94 -6.44 -18.08 5.65
N GLN A 95 -6.44 -18.33 4.33
CA GLN A 95 -7.50 -19.13 3.71
C GLN A 95 -7.55 -20.57 4.24
N LYS A 96 -6.43 -21.08 4.80
CA LYS A 96 -6.34 -22.40 5.41
C LYS A 96 -6.23 -22.23 6.92
N LYS A 97 -7.24 -22.65 7.69
CA LYS A 97 -7.16 -22.49 9.14
C LYS A 97 -5.98 -23.25 9.74
N PRO A 98 -5.14 -22.58 10.56
CA PRO A 98 -4.10 -23.24 11.32
C PRO A 98 -4.69 -24.24 12.33
N LYS A 99 -4.14 -25.46 12.38
CA LYS A 99 -4.64 -26.55 13.23
C LYS A 99 -4.69 -26.22 14.74
N ASN A 100 -3.95 -25.21 15.18
CA ASN A 100 -3.80 -24.83 16.59
C ASN A 100 -4.47 -23.48 16.94
N GLN A 101 -5.30 -22.92 16.06
CA GLN A 101 -5.95 -21.61 16.28
C GLN A 101 -7.46 -21.78 16.51
N SER A 102 -8.02 -20.99 17.44
CA SER A 102 -9.47 -20.93 17.65
C SER A 102 -10.15 -20.28 16.44
N THR A 103 -11.41 -20.64 16.19
CA THR A 103 -12.17 -20.07 15.07
C THR A 103 -12.32 -18.56 15.20
N GLN A 104 -12.45 -18.04 16.43
CA GLN A 104 -12.54 -16.59 16.66
C GLN A 104 -11.23 -15.86 16.32
N ALA A 105 -10.08 -16.37 16.80
CA ALA A 105 -8.79 -15.75 16.51
C ALA A 105 -8.47 -15.76 15.01
N TRP A 106 -8.86 -16.84 14.32
CA TRP A 106 -8.76 -16.93 12.87
C TRP A 106 -9.62 -15.88 12.15
N LEU A 107 -10.86 -15.64 12.60
CA LEU A 107 -11.74 -14.63 12.00
C LEU A 107 -11.24 -13.20 12.21
N ASP A 108 -10.71 -12.90 13.39
CA ASP A 108 -10.14 -11.59 13.69
C ASP A 108 -8.93 -11.30 12.80
N GLU A 109 -8.04 -12.29 12.64
CA GLU A 109 -6.88 -12.19 11.77
C GLU A 109 -7.29 -12.11 10.29
N TYR A 110 -8.33 -12.86 9.86
CA TYR A 110 -8.86 -12.83 8.49
C TYR A 110 -9.39 -11.43 8.14
N SER A 111 -10.13 -10.79 9.06
CA SER A 111 -10.61 -9.42 8.88
C SER A 111 -9.46 -8.41 8.81
N GLN A 112 -8.43 -8.56 9.65
CA GLN A 112 -7.27 -7.67 9.64
C GLN A 112 -6.48 -7.76 8.32
N ILE A 113 -6.17 -8.98 7.85
CA ILE A 113 -5.38 -9.19 6.64
C ILE A 113 -6.16 -8.72 5.41
N THR A 114 -7.45 -9.02 5.31
CA THR A 114 -8.28 -8.57 4.19
C THR A 114 -8.44 -7.05 4.15
N SER A 115 -8.53 -6.38 5.31
CA SER A 115 -8.51 -4.91 5.40
C SER A 115 -7.19 -4.32 4.88
N GLN A 116 -6.05 -4.92 5.23
CA GLN A 116 -4.73 -4.51 4.69
C GLN A 116 -4.64 -4.74 3.18
N CYS A 117 -5.15 -5.88 2.68
CA CYS A 117 -5.17 -6.16 1.24
C CYS A 117 -6.07 -5.19 0.46
N ALA A 118 -7.18 -4.75 1.06
CA ALA A 118 -8.07 -3.75 0.48
C ALA A 118 -7.41 -2.36 0.43
N GLN A 119 -6.69 -1.96 1.48
CA GLN A 119 -5.92 -0.72 1.50
C GLN A 119 -4.84 -0.68 0.41
N GLU A 120 -4.15 -1.80 0.21
CA GLU A 120 -3.07 -1.96 -0.79
C GLU A 120 -3.61 -2.29 -2.21
N SER A 121 -4.94 -2.22 -2.42
CA SER A 121 -5.63 -2.48 -3.71
C SER A 121 -5.14 -3.76 -4.41
N MET A 122 -5.07 -4.87 -3.66
CA MET A 122 -4.57 -6.13 -4.20
C MET A 122 -5.58 -6.77 -5.19
N PRO A 123 -5.10 -7.43 -6.27
CA PRO A 123 -5.96 -8.03 -7.29
C PRO A 123 -6.80 -9.21 -6.74
N GLU A 124 -6.40 -9.78 -5.60
CA GLU A 124 -7.11 -10.84 -4.90
C GLU A 124 -8.43 -10.34 -4.27
N MET A 125 -8.52 -9.04 -3.98
CA MET A 125 -9.66 -8.38 -3.32
C MET A 125 -10.58 -7.63 -4.29
N THR A 126 -10.37 -7.82 -5.59
CA THR A 126 -11.19 -7.16 -6.62
C THR A 126 -12.51 -7.93 -6.82
N GLU A 127 -13.60 -7.20 -7.06
CA GLU A 127 -14.97 -7.73 -7.26
C GLU A 127 -15.52 -8.52 -6.06
N THR A 128 -16.18 -9.65 -6.31
CA THR A 128 -16.78 -10.55 -5.31
C THR A 128 -15.81 -11.65 -4.86
N ARG A 129 -14.57 -11.66 -5.36
CA ARG A 129 -13.61 -12.75 -5.15
C ARG A 129 -13.30 -12.98 -3.67
N ALA A 130 -13.20 -11.93 -2.87
CA ALA A 130 -12.90 -12.04 -1.45
C ALA A 130 -14.01 -12.75 -0.66
N GLN A 131 -15.27 -12.47 -1.02
CA GLN A 131 -16.47 -13.12 -0.50
C GLN A 131 -16.45 -14.62 -0.84
N TRP A 132 -16.26 -14.95 -2.12
CA TRP A 132 -16.17 -16.34 -2.60
C TRP A 132 -15.05 -17.13 -1.90
N ARG A 133 -13.87 -16.50 -1.70
CA ARG A 133 -12.75 -17.11 -0.97
C ARG A 133 -13.07 -17.40 0.49
N PHE A 134 -13.76 -16.48 1.17
CA PHE A 134 -14.14 -16.68 2.57
C PHE A 134 -15.16 -17.83 2.72
N ILE A 135 -16.16 -17.91 1.84
CA ILE A 135 -17.15 -18.99 1.86
C ILE A 135 -16.46 -20.35 1.64
N HIS A 136 -15.53 -20.44 0.70
CA HIS A 136 -14.71 -21.64 0.50
C HIS A 136 -13.88 -21.99 1.74
N ALA A 137 -13.24 -21.00 2.37
CA ALA A 137 -12.46 -21.24 3.58
C ALA A 137 -13.33 -21.81 4.72
N VAL A 138 -14.53 -21.26 4.95
CA VAL A 138 -15.48 -21.77 5.95
C VAL A 138 -15.98 -23.17 5.62
N ARG A 139 -16.20 -23.49 4.34
CA ARG A 139 -16.53 -24.86 3.92
C ARG A 139 -15.42 -25.83 4.30
N ASP A 140 -14.16 -25.46 4.06
CA ASP A 140 -13.00 -26.29 4.37
C ASP A 140 -12.78 -26.43 5.90
N LEU A 141 -13.42 -25.59 6.72
CA LEU A 141 -13.49 -25.77 8.18
C LEU A 141 -14.46 -26.86 8.64
N GLY A 142 -15.35 -27.31 7.77
CA GLY A 142 -16.39 -28.30 8.07
C GLY A 142 -17.81 -27.75 8.18
N ASP A 143 -18.00 -26.43 8.11
CA ASP A 143 -19.33 -25.80 8.13
C ASP A 143 -19.95 -25.73 6.73
N GLU A 144 -20.10 -26.89 6.09
CA GLU A 144 -20.58 -27.01 4.71
C GLU A 144 -21.99 -26.43 4.53
N ALA A 145 -22.89 -26.62 5.51
CA ALA A 145 -24.25 -26.12 5.44
C ALA A 145 -24.32 -24.59 5.42
N TRP A 146 -23.48 -23.93 6.23
CA TRP A 146 -23.38 -22.48 6.25
C TRP A 146 -22.78 -21.98 4.93
N ALA A 147 -21.68 -22.59 4.49
CA ALA A 147 -21.02 -22.21 3.26
C ALA A 147 -21.97 -22.33 2.05
N GLN A 148 -22.70 -23.45 1.92
CA GLN A 148 -23.65 -23.68 0.83
C GLN A 148 -24.79 -22.64 0.81
N ALA A 149 -25.28 -22.23 1.98
CA ALA A 149 -26.31 -21.19 2.06
C ALA A 149 -25.79 -19.82 1.56
N GLN A 150 -24.55 -19.46 1.92
CA GLN A 150 -23.94 -18.22 1.45
C GLN A 150 -23.56 -18.27 -0.03
N PHE A 151 -23.14 -19.44 -0.54
CA PHE A 151 -22.93 -19.68 -1.97
C PHE A 151 -24.19 -19.31 -2.78
N LEU A 152 -25.34 -19.87 -2.39
CA LEU A 152 -26.62 -19.59 -3.06
C LEU A 152 -27.02 -18.11 -2.94
N ALA A 153 -26.79 -17.48 -1.78
CA ALA A 153 -27.08 -16.07 -1.59
C ALA A 153 -26.21 -15.16 -2.50
N MET A 154 -24.93 -15.51 -2.69
CA MET A 154 -24.05 -14.82 -3.62
C MET A 154 -24.50 -14.96 -5.07
N GLU A 155 -24.84 -16.18 -5.52
CA GLU A 155 -25.36 -16.42 -6.88
C GLU A 155 -26.66 -15.66 -7.16
N GLN A 156 -27.56 -15.59 -6.17
CA GLN A 156 -28.80 -14.84 -6.26
C GLN A 156 -28.56 -13.33 -6.31
N GLY A 157 -27.59 -12.80 -5.57
CA GLY A 157 -27.20 -11.39 -5.62
C GLY A 157 -26.51 -10.99 -6.93
N GLU A 158 -25.68 -11.87 -7.50
CA GLU A 158 -25.06 -11.64 -8.82
C GLU A 158 -26.09 -11.71 -9.95
N SER A 159 -27.11 -12.57 -9.82
CA SER A 159 -28.17 -12.72 -10.83
C SER A 159 -29.29 -11.67 -10.73
N ASN A 160 -29.49 -11.09 -9.55
CA ASN A 160 -30.57 -10.15 -9.28
C ASN A 160 -30.02 -8.82 -8.75
N ALA A 161 -29.93 -7.81 -9.62
CA ALA A 161 -29.46 -6.48 -9.28
C ALA A 161 -30.27 -5.75 -8.17
N LEU A 162 -31.44 -6.27 -7.79
CA LEU A 162 -32.24 -5.75 -6.68
C LEU A 162 -31.79 -6.28 -5.31
N LEU A 163 -30.98 -7.35 -5.28
CA LEU A 163 -30.44 -7.90 -4.04
C LEU A 163 -28.98 -7.47 -3.88
N PRO A 164 -28.63 -6.73 -2.81
CA PRO A 164 -27.26 -6.35 -2.56
C PRO A 164 -26.42 -7.59 -2.27
N THR A 165 -25.33 -7.78 -3.02
CA THR A 165 -24.33 -8.81 -2.70
C THR A 165 -23.73 -8.51 -1.33
N PRO A 166 -23.74 -9.47 -0.38
CA PRO A 166 -23.19 -9.22 0.95
C PRO A 166 -21.71 -8.86 0.86
N THR A 167 -21.26 -7.93 1.69
CA THR A 167 -19.84 -7.59 1.75
C THR A 167 -19.07 -8.68 2.50
N LEU A 168 -17.75 -8.75 2.31
CA LEU A 168 -16.92 -9.69 3.07
C LEU A 168 -17.09 -9.51 4.59
N GLN A 169 -17.18 -8.26 5.06
CA GLN A 169 -17.36 -7.96 6.49
C GLN A 169 -18.73 -8.41 7.01
N ASP A 170 -19.78 -8.33 6.18
CA ASP A 170 -21.09 -8.87 6.53
C ASP A 170 -21.04 -10.39 6.69
N LEU A 171 -20.36 -11.10 5.77
CA LEU A 171 -20.18 -12.55 5.84
C LEU A 171 -19.41 -12.98 7.09
N ILE A 172 -18.30 -12.29 7.41
CA ILE A 172 -17.52 -12.55 8.63
C ILE A 172 -18.40 -12.34 9.87
N SER A 173 -19.12 -11.22 9.94
CA SER A 173 -19.99 -10.89 11.07
C SER A 173 -21.14 -11.88 11.23
N GLN A 174 -21.73 -12.35 10.12
CA GLN A 174 -22.77 -13.37 10.15
C GLN A 174 -22.23 -14.70 10.66
N TYR A 175 -21.06 -15.13 10.19
CA TYR A 175 -20.43 -16.37 10.64
C TYR A 175 -20.06 -16.31 12.13
N GLN A 176 -19.51 -15.19 12.61
CA GLN A 176 -19.21 -14.98 14.03
C GLN A 176 -20.43 -15.18 14.94
N ARG A 177 -21.65 -14.84 14.49
CA ARG A 177 -22.89 -15.07 15.26
C ARG A 177 -23.31 -16.53 15.31
N THR A 178 -22.87 -17.33 14.34
CA THR A 178 -23.23 -18.76 14.24
C THR A 178 -22.22 -19.66 14.94
N VAL A 179 -20.98 -19.21 15.10
CA VAL A 179 -19.96 -19.96 15.84
C VAL A 179 -20.23 -19.80 17.34
N PRO A 180 -20.49 -20.89 18.08
CA PRO A 180 -20.65 -20.79 19.53
C PRO A 180 -19.33 -20.33 20.15
N THR A 181 -19.39 -19.27 20.96
CA THR A 181 -18.26 -18.77 21.76
C THR A 181 -17.83 -19.90 22.72
N ALA A 182 -16.78 -20.62 22.35
CA ALA A 182 -16.18 -21.68 23.16
C ALA A 182 -15.26 -21.09 24.23
#